data_AF-A0A920IBK6-F1
#
_entry.id   AF-A0A920IBK6-F1
#
_cell.length_a   1.000
_cell.length_b   1.000
_cell.length_c   1.000
_cell.angle_alpha   90.00
_cell.angle_beta   90.00
_cell.angle_gamma   90.00
#
_symmetry.space_group_name_H-M   'P 1'
#
loop_
_entity.id
_entity.type
_entity.pdbx_description
1 polymer ?
#
loop_
_entity_poly.entity_id
_entity_poly.type
_entity_poly.pdbx_seq_one_letter_code
_entity_poly.pdbx_strand_id
1 'polypeptide(L)'
;MYIGGTDDRAMHHLVAEILDNSMDEAVAGHANWIEINLIDGNTVKISDNGRGIPVNPHPKFPNKSALEVILTTLHAGGKFSDKVYETSGGLHGVGASVVNALSIKLDVEIARNRKLYKQSFPKESR
;
A
#
# COMPACT_ATOMS: atom_id res chain seq x y z
N MET A 1 -13.21 10.42 9.92
CA MET A 1 -13.85 9.73 8.78
C MET A 1 -13.03 8.56 8.27
N TYR A 2 -11.73 8.73 7.95
CA TYR A 2 -10.91 7.63 7.40
C TYR A 2 -10.06 6.86 8.43
N ILE A 3 -9.39 7.55 9.37
CA ILE A 3 -8.47 6.90 10.34
C ILE A 3 -8.92 7.01 11.81
N GLY A 4 -10.17 7.41 12.05
CA GLY A 4 -10.76 7.47 13.40
C GLY A 4 -10.37 8.70 14.25
N GLY A 5 -9.33 9.46 13.89
CA GLY A 5 -8.91 10.66 14.63
C GLY A 5 -7.65 11.31 14.07
N THR A 6 -6.96 12.11 14.89
CA THR A 6 -5.64 12.70 14.60
C THR A 6 -4.69 12.56 15.79
N ASP A 7 -5.01 11.68 16.72
CA ASP A 7 -4.18 11.34 17.88
C ASP A 7 -3.16 10.24 17.51
N ASP A 8 -2.35 9.83 18.47
CA ASP A 8 -1.33 8.80 18.25
C ASP A 8 -1.95 7.48 17.80
N ARG A 9 -3.16 7.14 18.25
CA ARG A 9 -3.86 5.91 17.81
C ARG A 9 -4.18 5.99 16.32
N ALA A 10 -4.70 7.12 15.87
CA ALA A 10 -4.98 7.35 14.45
C ALA A 10 -3.69 7.33 13.60
N MET A 11 -2.56 7.78 14.14
CA MET A 11 -1.26 7.63 13.49
C MET A 11 -0.84 6.16 13.34
N HIS A 12 -1.02 5.34 14.38
CA HIS A 12 -0.72 3.91 14.31
C HIS A 12 -1.61 3.16 13.30
N HIS A 13 -2.85 3.62 13.07
CA HIS A 13 -3.69 3.08 12.00
C HIS A 13 -3.06 3.23 10.62
N LEU A 14 -2.29 4.29 10.35
CA LEU A 14 -1.60 4.42 9.06
C LEU A 14 -0.59 3.29 8.84
N VAL A 15 0.11 2.89 9.90
CA VAL A 15 1.06 1.78 9.87
C VAL A 15 0.32 0.45 9.71
N ALA A 16 -0.76 0.26 10.48
CA ALA A 16 -1.59 -0.94 10.42
C ALA A 16 -2.15 -1.18 9.00
N GLU A 17 -2.63 -0.14 8.32
CA GLU A 17 -3.17 -0.26 6.95
C GLU A 17 -2.13 -0.77 5.94
N ILE A 18 -0.86 -0.39 6.07
CA ILE A 18 0.21 -0.91 5.19
C ILE A 18 0.61 -2.33 5.62
N LEU A 19 0.70 -2.59 6.93
CA LEU A 19 1.00 -3.91 7.46
C LEU A 19 -0.05 -4.94 7.02
N ASP A 20 -1.34 -4.58 7.06
CA ASP A 20 -2.43 -5.45 6.65
C ASP A 20 -2.34 -5.84 5.18
N ASN A 21 -1.85 -4.95 4.31
CA ASN A 21 -1.60 -5.31 2.90
C ASN A 21 -0.49 -6.36 2.76
N SER A 22 0.57 -6.27 3.56
CA SER A 22 1.62 -7.30 3.60
C SER A 22 1.10 -8.61 4.20
N MET A 23 0.24 -8.53 5.23
CA MET A 23 -0.42 -9.70 5.83
C MET A 23 -1.35 -10.41 4.84
N ASP A 24 -2.06 -9.67 3.99
CA ASP A 24 -2.92 -10.26 2.95
C ASP A 24 -2.11 -11.09 1.94
N GLU A 25 -0.88 -10.68 1.59
CA GLU A 25 0.02 -11.50 0.77
C GLU A 25 0.48 -12.77 1.50
N ALA A 26 0.69 -12.70 2.82
CA ALA A 26 1.03 -13.86 3.63
C ALA A 26 -0.15 -14.85 3.76
N VAL A 27 -1.36 -14.34 4.01
CA VAL A 27 -2.60 -15.15 4.05
C VAL A 27 -2.87 -15.82 2.71
N ALA A 28 -2.59 -15.14 1.60
CA ALA A 28 -2.68 -15.72 0.26
C ALA A 28 -1.54 -16.71 -0.08
N GLY A 29 -0.61 -16.98 0.85
CA GLY A 29 0.50 -17.91 0.66
C GLY A 29 1.62 -17.40 -0.25
N HIS A 30 1.68 -16.09 -0.49
CA HIS A 30 2.66 -15.47 -1.37
C HIS A 30 3.81 -14.78 -0.64
N ALA A 31 3.64 -14.44 0.63
CA ALA A 31 4.69 -13.93 1.50
C ALA A 31 4.92 -14.89 2.68
N ASN A 32 6.16 -15.00 3.13
CA ASN A 32 6.52 -15.70 4.38
C ASN A 32 7.42 -14.86 5.29
N TRP A 33 7.74 -13.65 4.86
CA TRP A 33 8.55 -12.70 5.59
C TRP A 33 7.94 -11.31 5.46
N ILE A 34 7.77 -10.67 6.61
CA ILE A 34 7.36 -9.27 6.74
C ILE A 34 8.27 -8.64 7.78
N GLU A 35 8.79 -7.46 7.49
CA GLU A 35 9.66 -6.68 8.36
C GLU A 35 9.11 -5.27 8.54
N ILE A 36 9.17 -4.80 9.78
CA ILE A 36 8.78 -3.44 10.17
C ILE A 36 10.00 -2.79 10.81
N ASN A 37 10.45 -1.67 10.24
CA ASN A 37 11.54 -0.87 10.79
C ASN A 37 11.01 0.53 11.14
N LEU A 38 11.25 0.94 12.39
CA LEU A 38 11.15 2.34 12.77
C LEU A 38 12.47 3.02 12.43
N ILE A 39 12.41 3.98 11.52
CA ILE A 39 13.53 4.81 11.08
C ILE A 39 13.43 6.16 11.81
N ASP A 40 14.52 6.92 11.82
CA ASP A 40 14.56 8.28 12.35
C ASP A 40 13.49 9.20 11.72
N GLY A 41 13.05 10.20 12.47
CA GLY A 41 12.19 11.26 11.95
C GLY A 41 10.75 10.81 11.63
N ASN A 42 10.17 9.94 12.46
CA ASN A 42 8.79 9.44 12.33
C ASN A 42 8.52 8.67 11.03
N THR A 43 9.54 8.00 10.49
CA THR A 43 9.41 7.18 9.29
C THR A 43 9.28 5.71 9.66
N VAL A 44 8.25 5.03 9.16
CA VAL A 44 8.10 3.57 9.30
C VAL A 44 8.26 2.93 7.93
N LYS A 45 9.15 1.95 7.83
CA LYS A 45 9.31 1.13 6.63
C LYS A 45 8.70 -0.25 6.89
N ILE A 46 7.79 -0.66 6.02
CA ILE A 46 7.23 -2.02 5.99
C ILE A 46 7.72 -2.69 4.71
N SER A 47 8.18 -3.92 4.81
CA SER A 47 8.68 -4.70 3.67
C SER A 47 8.18 -6.13 3.78
N ASP A 48 7.76 -6.70 2.65
CA ASP A 48 7.37 -8.09 2.53
C ASP A 48 8.01 -8.71 1.29
N ASN A 49 7.99 -10.04 1.22
CA ASN A 49 8.45 -10.80 0.06
C ASN A 49 7.31 -11.38 -0.78
N GLY A 50 6.16 -10.70 -0.77
CA GLY A 50 5.00 -11.06 -1.58
C GLY A 50 5.22 -10.84 -3.08
N ARG A 51 4.12 -10.88 -3.85
CA ARG A 51 4.14 -10.77 -5.32
C ARG A 51 4.56 -9.38 -5.82
N GLY A 52 4.48 -8.37 -4.96
CA GLY A 52 4.64 -6.96 -5.30
C GLY A 52 3.44 -6.39 -6.07
N ILE A 53 3.07 -5.15 -5.75
CA ILE A 53 1.98 -4.42 -6.39
C ILE A 53 2.19 -4.36 -7.92
N PRO A 54 1.16 -4.58 -8.76
CA PRO A 54 1.32 -4.46 -10.20
C PRO A 54 1.80 -3.06 -10.63
N VAL A 55 2.83 -3.01 -11.47
CA VAL A 55 3.46 -1.76 -11.95
C VAL A 55 3.13 -1.42 -13.42
N ASN A 56 2.47 -2.34 -14.12
CA ASN A 56 2.03 -2.10 -15.49
C ASN A 56 0.88 -1.07 -15.53
N PRO A 57 0.65 -0.42 -16.68
CA PRO A 57 -0.49 0.47 -16.86
C PRO A 57 -1.82 -0.16 -16.46
N HIS A 58 -2.67 0.61 -15.79
CA HIS A 58 -3.99 0.14 -15.39
C HIS A 58 -4.94 0.12 -16.61
N PRO A 59 -5.76 -0.93 -16.83
CA PRO A 59 -6.61 -1.03 -18.03
C PRO A 59 -7.56 0.16 -18.25
N LYS A 60 -8.08 0.75 -17.16
CA LYS A 60 -8.93 1.96 -17.20
C LYS A 60 -8.14 3.28 -17.24
N PHE A 61 -6.86 3.26 -16.87
CA PHE A 61 -5.99 4.44 -16.80
C PHE A 61 -4.66 4.12 -17.49
N PRO A 62 -4.62 4.03 -18.83
CA PRO A 62 -3.46 3.54 -19.58
C PRO A 62 -2.20 4.42 -19.42
N ASN A 63 -2.35 5.65 -18.95
CA ASN A 63 -1.25 6.57 -18.68
C ASN A 63 -0.72 6.48 -17.24
N LYS A 64 -1.28 5.62 -16.39
CA LYS A 64 -0.91 5.46 -14.98
C LYS A 64 -0.61 4.00 -14.67
N SER A 65 0.42 3.74 -13.87
CA SER A 65 0.67 2.40 -13.35
C SER A 65 -0.46 1.99 -12.39
N ALA A 66 -0.72 0.68 -12.26
CA ALA A 66 -1.68 0.19 -11.26
C ALA A 66 -1.26 0.60 -9.83
N LEU A 67 0.04 0.63 -9.54
CA LEU A 67 0.61 1.20 -8.30
C LEU A 67 0.14 2.64 -8.07
N GLU A 68 0.29 3.52 -9.06
CA GLU A 68 -0.14 4.91 -8.94
C GLU A 68 -1.64 5.01 -8.72
N VAL A 69 -2.45 4.22 -9.45
CA VAL A 69 -3.90 4.21 -9.29
C VAL A 69 -4.30 3.80 -7.86
N ILE A 70 -3.70 2.73 -7.31
CA ILE A 70 -3.95 2.28 -5.93
C ILE A 70 -3.61 3.36 -4.90
N LEU A 71 -2.52 4.10 -5.11
CA LEU A 71 -2.03 5.10 -4.16
C LEU A 71 -2.69 6.48 -4.31
N THR A 72 -3.37 6.75 -5.41
CA THR A 72 -3.92 8.09 -5.71
C THR A 72 -5.43 8.11 -5.92
N THR A 73 -6.09 6.96 -6.01
CA THR A 73 -7.53 6.86 -6.23
C THR A 73 -8.18 6.11 -5.07
N LEU A 74 -9.20 6.70 -4.45
CA LEU A 74 -10.00 6.02 -3.43
C LEU A 74 -10.82 4.89 -4.07
N HIS A 75 -11.03 3.81 -3.32
CA HIS A 75 -11.76 2.62 -3.77
C HIS A 75 -11.14 1.92 -4.98
N ALA A 76 -9.82 2.05 -5.14
CA ALA A 76 -9.04 1.33 -6.15
C ALA A 76 -8.25 0.19 -5.49
N GLY A 77 -8.46 -1.04 -5.96
CA GLY A 77 -7.73 -2.20 -5.44
C GLY A 77 -8.17 -3.54 -6.04
N GLY A 78 -7.33 -4.56 -5.96
CA GLY A 78 -7.62 -5.92 -6.43
C GLY A 78 -8.50 -6.74 -5.47
N LYS A 79 -8.75 -6.23 -4.26
CA LYS A 79 -9.51 -6.90 -3.19
C LYS A 79 -11.03 -6.96 -3.44
N PHE A 80 -11.52 -6.32 -4.50
CA PHE A 80 -12.92 -6.35 -4.92
C PHE A 80 -13.25 -7.45 -5.93
N SER A 81 -12.24 -8.21 -6.38
CA SER A 81 -12.45 -9.37 -7.24
C SER A 81 -12.14 -10.64 -6.46
N ASP A 82 -13.12 -11.53 -6.34
CA ASP A 82 -13.06 -12.83 -5.63
C ASP A 82 -11.96 -13.79 -6.13
N LYS A 83 -11.14 -13.37 -7.10
CA LYS A 83 -10.11 -14.18 -7.74
C LYS A 83 -8.70 -14.00 -7.16
N VAL A 84 -8.45 -12.95 -6.35
CA VAL A 84 -7.07 -12.60 -5.96
C VAL A 84 -6.80 -12.79 -4.46
N TYR A 85 -7.82 -12.63 -3.61
CA TYR A 85 -7.74 -12.85 -2.16
C TYR A 85 -9.03 -13.51 -1.66
N GLU A 86 -8.96 -14.74 -1.16
CA GLU A 86 -10.13 -15.45 -0.60
C GLU A 86 -10.51 -14.95 0.81
N THR A 87 -9.57 -14.38 1.55
CA THR A 87 -9.78 -13.75 2.85
C THR A 87 -8.78 -12.61 2.96
N SER A 88 -9.25 -11.36 3.10
CA SER A 88 -8.39 -10.19 3.30
C SER A 88 -8.89 -9.35 4.44
N GLY A 89 -7.98 -8.81 5.25
CA GLY A 89 -8.33 -7.93 6.39
C GLY A 89 -8.78 -6.53 5.94
N GLY A 90 -8.25 -6.04 4.81
CA GLY A 90 -8.52 -4.68 4.33
C GLY A 90 -9.57 -4.63 3.22
N LEU A 91 -10.85 -4.41 3.54
CA LEU A 91 -11.97 -4.61 2.60
C LEU A 91 -12.37 -3.38 1.75
N HIS A 92 -11.75 -2.22 1.95
CA HIS A 92 -12.31 -0.97 1.41
C HIS A 92 -11.55 -0.35 0.22
N GLY A 93 -10.36 -0.87 -0.13
CA GLY A 93 -9.55 -0.33 -1.24
C GLY A 93 -9.19 1.16 -1.06
N VAL A 94 -9.11 1.63 0.18
CA VAL A 94 -8.77 3.01 0.55
C VAL A 94 -7.51 3.14 1.40
N GLY A 95 -7.06 2.05 2.05
CA GLY A 95 -5.99 2.10 3.05
C GLY A 95 -4.72 2.78 2.56
N ALA A 96 -4.10 2.23 1.51
CA ALA A 96 -2.84 2.76 0.98
C ALA A 96 -2.96 4.18 0.39
N SER A 97 -4.10 4.54 -0.22
CA SER A 97 -4.32 5.90 -0.73
C SER A 97 -4.55 6.92 0.38
N VAL A 98 -5.23 6.53 1.49
CA VAL A 98 -5.37 7.33 2.70
C VAL A 98 -4.01 7.53 3.39
N VAL A 99 -3.21 6.47 3.52
CA VAL A 99 -1.84 6.56 4.06
C VAL A 99 -1.00 7.53 3.25
N ASN A 100 -1.05 7.39 1.92
CA ASN A 100 -0.36 8.30 1.03
C ASN A 100 -0.85 9.75 1.23
N ALA A 101 -2.17 9.96 1.36
CA ALA A 101 -2.76 11.29 1.52
C ALA A 101 -2.42 11.98 2.84
N LEU A 102 -2.19 11.22 3.90
CA LEU A 102 -1.92 11.75 5.23
C LEU A 102 -0.42 11.79 5.56
N SER A 103 0.43 11.30 4.66
CA SER A 103 1.88 11.33 4.80
C SER A 103 2.49 12.59 4.17
N ILE A 104 3.56 13.12 4.77
CA ILE A 104 4.38 14.18 4.14
C ILE A 104 5.08 13.62 2.89
N LYS A 105 5.49 12.36 2.96
CA LYS A 105 6.12 11.62 1.88
C LYS A 105 5.79 10.14 2.01
N LEU A 106 5.51 9.49 0.90
CA LEU A 106 5.45 8.03 0.80
C LEU A 106 6.38 7.56 -0.32
N ASP A 107 7.38 6.75 0.02
CA ASP A 107 8.24 6.08 -0.95
C ASP A 107 7.83 4.61 -1.05
N VAL A 108 7.66 4.11 -2.27
CA VAL A 108 7.29 2.71 -2.53
C VAL A 108 8.29 2.08 -3.48
N GLU A 109 8.81 0.93 -3.07
CA GLU A 109 9.70 0.10 -3.87
C GLU A 109 9.04 -1.23 -4.17
N ILE A 110 8.97 -1.61 -5.45
CA ILE A 110 8.39 -2.87 -5.89
C ILE A 110 9.45 -3.68 -6.65
N ALA A 111 9.80 -4.85 -6.14
CA ALA A 111 10.62 -5.82 -6.84
C ALA A 111 9.71 -6.82 -7.58
N ARG A 112 9.72 -6.80 -8.92
CA ARG A 112 8.93 -7.73 -9.75
C ARG A 112 9.67 -8.06 -11.03
N ASN A 113 9.65 -9.32 -11.46
CA ASN A 113 10.33 -9.79 -12.67
C ASN A 113 11.83 -9.41 -12.71
N ARG A 114 12.52 -9.54 -11.57
CA ARG A 114 13.94 -9.15 -11.38
C ARG A 114 14.24 -7.67 -11.69
N LYS A 115 13.22 -6.82 -11.65
CA LYS A 115 13.36 -5.37 -11.79
C LYS A 115 12.86 -4.69 -10.51
N LEU A 116 13.60 -3.68 -10.07
CA LEU A 116 13.22 -2.81 -8.96
C LEU A 116 12.59 -1.54 -9.54
N TYR A 117 11.36 -1.27 -9.14
CA TYR A 117 10.62 -0.06 -9.46
C TYR A 117 10.54 0.80 -8.20
N LYS A 118 10.69 2.12 -8.35
CA LYS A 118 10.55 3.06 -7.24
C LYS A 118 9.60 4.18 -7.64
N GLN A 119 8.71 4.56 -6.74
CA GLN A 119 7.83 5.71 -6.92
C GLN A 119 7.71 6.47 -5.58
N SER A 120 7.88 7.78 -5.65
CA SER A 120 7.83 8.68 -4.49
C SER A 120 6.66 9.65 -4.63
N PHE A 121 5.93 9.84 -3.53
CA PHE A 121 4.76 10.71 -3.45
C PHE A 121 4.96 11.76 -2.34
N PRO A 122 5.54 12.93 -2.66
CA PRO A 122 5.60 14.04 -1.72
C PRO A 122 4.23 14.75 -1.62
N LYS A 123 3.94 15.33 -0.45
CA LYS A 123 2.70 16.07 -0.18
C LYS A 123 2.42 17.21 -1.18
N GLU A 124 3.47 17.84 -1.72
CA GLU A 124 3.36 18.98 -2.66
C GLU A 124 3.03 18.58 -4.11
N SER A 125 3.02 17.28 -4.44
CA SER A 125 2.71 16.79 -5.79
C SER A 125 1.22 16.48 -6.00
N ARG A 126 0.32 17.13 -5.22
CA ARG A 126 -1.13 16.88 -5.20
C ARG A 126 -1.93 18.17 -5.35
#